data_AF-A0A814Z183-F1
#
_entry.id   AF-A0A814Z183-F1
#
_cell.length_a   1.000
_cell.length_b   1.000
_cell.length_c   1.000
_cell.angle_alpha   90.00
_cell.angle_beta   90.00
_cell.angle_gamma   90.00
#
_symmetry.space_group_name_H-M   'P 1'
#
loop_
_entity.id
_entity.type
_entity.pdbx_description
1 polymer ?
#
loop_
_entity_poly.entity_id
_entity_poly.type
_entity_poly.pdbx_seq_one_letter_code
_entity_poly.pdbx_strand_id
1 'polypeptide(L)'
;MFWFSESNTEGIITLDFNKPRFSIGISELHLSYLDKKSIDEVANVAQDLKGLETLKLEMSTVEEQWAMFLRKLDDDTIPSDHAEEECNKLIDLLRKDYKEEKIIKNSYYHTVIANDIIMNEWSIRNSSKAKPALSHFEKAVQLDEAASGAAHLGIAWCTLIIQDKNYKKKALESFDKSLKILSNEMAMLNSMQLLLEQKQPTFIGSELYKQLMTK
;
A
#
# COMPACT_ATOMS: atom_id res chain seq x y z
N MET A 1 -2.96 13.23 30.21
CA MET A 1 -1.61 13.44 30.76
C MET A 1 -1.02 12.08 31.08
N PHE A 2 -0.13 11.56 30.23
CA PHE A 2 1.03 10.74 30.58
C PHE A 2 1.99 10.76 29.37
N TRP A 3 3.25 11.02 29.68
CA TRP A 3 4.44 11.05 28.84
C TRP A 3 5.44 10.05 29.45
N PHE A 4 6.26 9.43 28.61
CA PHE A 4 7.62 8.85 28.78
C PHE A 4 7.83 7.98 27.51
N SER A 5 8.75 8.19 26.56
CA SER A 5 10.18 8.57 26.43
C SER A 5 11.20 7.43 26.58
N GLU A 6 12.01 7.32 25.51
CA GLU A 6 13.36 6.75 25.34
C GLU A 6 13.60 5.28 24.95
N SER A 7 14.42 5.17 23.89
CA SER A 7 15.35 4.09 23.47
C SER A 7 14.80 2.86 22.74
N ASN A 8 14.92 2.85 21.42
CA ASN A 8 16.02 2.19 20.71
C ASN A 8 15.88 2.42 19.20
N THR A 9 17.02 2.67 18.56
CA THR A 9 17.19 2.96 17.13
C THR A 9 16.84 1.76 16.25
N GLU A 10 15.55 1.53 16.03
CA GLU A 10 15.04 0.85 14.84
C GLU A 10 13.90 1.74 14.30
N GLY A 11 14.22 2.49 13.25
CA GLY A 11 13.37 3.55 12.73
C GLY A 11 12.10 3.01 12.08
N ILE A 12 10.97 3.10 12.80
CA ILE A 12 9.64 2.99 12.20
C ILE A 12 9.18 4.41 11.84
N ILE A 13 9.10 4.70 10.54
CA ILE A 13 8.55 5.95 10.02
C ILE A 13 7.04 5.94 10.27
N THR A 14 6.53 6.87 11.07
CA THR A 14 5.09 7.15 11.20
C THR A 14 4.81 8.63 10.98
N LEU A 15 3.87 8.93 10.09
CA LEU A 15 3.40 10.29 9.80
C LEU A 15 2.22 10.63 10.72
N ASP A 16 2.37 11.65 11.58
CA ASP A 16 1.32 12.19 12.45
C ASP A 16 0.69 13.44 11.80
N PHE A 17 -0.56 13.31 11.33
CA PHE A 17 -1.25 14.33 10.55
C PHE A 17 -2.10 15.31 11.37
N ASN A 18 -2.00 15.31 12.71
CA ASN A 18 -2.71 16.28 13.57
C ASN A 18 -1.92 17.57 13.84
N LYS A 19 -0.74 17.76 13.23
CA LYS A 19 0.09 18.96 13.43
C LYS A 19 0.28 19.78 12.15
N PRO A 20 0.17 21.12 12.21
CA PRO A 20 0.31 22.03 11.06
C PRO A 20 1.77 22.31 10.65
N ARG A 21 2.73 21.55 11.18
CA ARG A 21 4.12 21.57 10.74
C ARG A 21 4.51 20.13 10.44
N PHE A 22 4.85 19.87 9.18
CA PHE A 22 5.47 18.63 8.75
C PHE A 22 6.70 18.37 9.63
N SER A 23 6.59 17.46 10.58
CA SER A 23 7.77 16.84 11.20
C SER A 23 7.95 15.53 10.46
N ILE A 24 8.56 15.59 9.28
CA ILE A 24 9.13 14.39 8.70
C ILE A 24 10.28 14.04 9.65
N GLY A 25 10.11 12.97 10.44
CA GLY A 25 11.17 12.39 11.24
C GLY A 25 12.16 11.70 10.32
N ILE A 26 12.76 12.45 9.39
CA ILE A 26 13.92 12.03 8.65
C ILE A 26 15.07 12.24 9.61
N SER A 27 15.86 11.21 9.91
CA SER A 27 17.12 11.48 10.60
C SER A 27 17.85 12.55 9.80
N GLU A 28 18.39 13.58 10.45
CA GLU A 28 19.07 14.72 9.79
C GLU A 28 20.12 14.28 8.76
N LEU A 29 20.61 13.03 8.87
CA LEU A 29 21.46 12.31 7.91
C LEU A 29 20.87 12.05 6.50
N HIS A 30 19.57 11.83 6.30
CA HIS A 30 19.05 11.56 4.93
C HIS A 30 18.69 12.86 4.18
N LEU A 31 18.46 13.95 4.93
CA LEU A 31 18.19 15.27 4.34
C LEU A 31 19.46 16.02 3.94
N SER A 32 20.65 15.60 4.40
CA SER A 32 21.90 16.29 4.06
C SER A 32 22.34 16.10 2.60
N TYR A 33 21.77 15.10 1.91
CA TYR A 33 22.11 14.79 0.52
C TYR A 33 21.22 15.48 -0.51
N LEU A 34 20.12 16.12 -0.08
CA LEU A 34 19.16 16.75 -0.96
C LEU A 34 18.94 18.20 -0.57
N ASP A 35 18.80 19.07 -1.57
CA ASP A 35 18.50 20.46 -1.31
C ASP A 35 17.06 20.61 -0.78
N LYS A 36 16.84 21.66 0.01
CA LYS A 36 15.53 21.94 0.63
C LYS A 36 14.41 22.10 -0.42
N LYS A 37 14.77 22.61 -1.61
CA LYS A 37 13.83 22.83 -2.71
C LYS A 37 13.25 21.53 -3.25
N SER A 38 14.07 20.49 -3.43
CA SER A 38 13.62 19.18 -3.93
C SER A 38 12.65 18.50 -2.96
N ILE A 39 12.93 18.63 -1.65
CA ILE A 39 12.05 18.11 -0.59
C ILE A 39 10.70 18.86 -0.58
N ASP A 40 10.74 20.19 -0.69
CA ASP A 40 9.54 21.02 -0.78
C ASP A 40 8.73 20.70 -2.05
N GLU A 41 9.37 20.35 -3.16
CA GLU A 41 8.70 19.94 -4.41
C GLU A 41 7.96 18.60 -4.29
N VAL A 42 8.55 17.60 -3.60
CA VAL A 42 7.84 16.35 -3.30
C VAL A 42 6.64 16.62 -2.40
N ALA A 43 6.80 17.46 -1.38
CA ALA A 43 5.71 17.86 -0.49
C ALA A 43 4.59 18.60 -1.24
N ASN A 44 4.94 19.44 -2.22
CA ASN A 44 3.97 20.13 -3.07
C ASN A 44 3.19 19.15 -3.97
N VAL A 45 3.85 18.15 -4.57
CA VAL A 45 3.16 17.09 -5.34
C VAL A 45 2.18 16.33 -4.44
N ALA A 46 2.59 16.00 -3.22
CA ALA A 46 1.73 15.42 -2.19
C ALA A 46 0.55 16.34 -1.81
N GLN A 47 0.78 17.65 -1.74
CA GLN A 47 -0.26 18.61 -1.40
C GLN A 47 -1.26 18.84 -2.55
N ASP A 48 -0.78 18.83 -3.81
CA ASP A 48 -1.62 18.90 -5.01
C ASP A 48 -2.58 17.69 -5.07
N LEU A 49 -2.13 16.52 -4.63
CA LEU A 49 -2.96 15.32 -4.49
C LEU A 49 -4.04 15.46 -3.39
N LYS A 50 -3.73 16.20 -2.31
CA LYS A 50 -4.66 16.42 -1.19
C LYS A 50 -5.83 17.37 -1.55
N GLY A 51 -5.67 18.23 -2.56
CA GLY A 51 -6.69 19.17 -3.01
C GLY A 51 -7.94 18.51 -3.62
N LEU A 52 -7.85 17.22 -3.95
CA LEU A 52 -8.96 16.37 -4.34
C LEU A 52 -9.38 15.56 -3.10
N GLU A 53 -10.48 15.94 -2.46
CA GLU A 53 -11.03 15.34 -1.21
C GLU A 53 -11.30 13.81 -1.26
N THR A 54 -10.94 13.12 -2.34
CA THR A 54 -11.29 11.72 -2.60
C THR A 54 -10.24 10.66 -2.28
N LEU A 55 -8.93 10.91 -2.17
CA LEU A 55 -7.97 9.76 -2.12
C LEU A 55 -6.80 9.92 -1.14
N LYS A 56 -7.06 9.62 0.14
CA LYS A 56 -6.03 9.33 1.17
C LYS A 56 -5.04 8.23 0.74
N LEU A 57 -5.40 7.40 -0.23
CA LEU A 57 -4.62 6.24 -0.72
C LEU A 57 -3.69 6.57 -1.91
N GLU A 58 -3.96 7.62 -2.69
CA GLU A 58 -3.00 8.13 -3.69
C GLU A 58 -1.77 8.73 -3.01
N MET A 59 -1.97 9.33 -1.83
CA MET A 59 -0.88 9.80 -0.97
C MET A 59 0.03 8.66 -0.51
N SER A 60 -0.54 7.54 -0.04
CA SER A 60 0.26 6.37 0.37
C SER A 60 1.10 5.78 -0.75
N THR A 61 0.67 5.96 -2.00
CA THR A 61 1.44 5.53 -3.17
C THR A 61 2.66 6.42 -3.40
N VAL A 62 2.51 7.74 -3.27
CA VAL A 62 3.65 8.67 -3.33
C VAL A 62 4.62 8.41 -2.19
N GLU A 63 4.11 8.16 -0.98
CA GLU A 63 4.92 7.80 0.19
C GLU A 63 5.74 6.53 -0.06
N GLU A 64 5.16 5.50 -0.69
CA GLU A 64 5.89 4.27 -1.06
C GLU A 64 7.02 4.56 -2.05
N GLN A 65 6.74 5.30 -3.13
CA GLN A 65 7.76 5.61 -4.14
C GLN A 65 8.90 6.47 -3.56
N TRP A 66 8.56 7.39 -2.65
CA TRP A 66 9.54 8.19 -1.93
C TRP A 66 10.38 7.34 -0.96
N ALA A 67 9.74 6.47 -0.17
CA ALA A 67 10.44 5.56 0.73
C ALA A 67 11.38 4.60 -0.01
N MET A 68 10.98 4.11 -1.18
CA MET A 68 11.83 3.29 -2.04
C MET A 68 13.04 4.06 -2.57
N PHE A 69 12.87 5.34 -2.90
CA PHE A 69 13.98 6.20 -3.33
C PHE A 69 14.96 6.47 -2.17
N LEU A 70 14.46 6.81 -0.99
CA LEU A 70 15.31 7.01 0.20
C LEU A 70 16.11 5.74 0.52
N ARG A 71 15.46 4.58 0.50
CA ARG A 71 16.16 3.31 0.72
C ARG A 71 17.30 3.06 -0.28
N LYS A 72 17.14 3.48 -1.54
CA LYS A 72 18.18 3.37 -2.57
C LYS A 72 19.37 4.29 -2.33
N LEU A 73 19.17 5.40 -1.61
CA LEU A 73 20.28 6.23 -1.14
C LEU A 73 20.98 5.55 0.04
N ASP A 74 20.21 4.96 0.96
CA ASP A 74 20.75 4.31 2.17
C ASP A 74 21.59 3.07 1.86
N ASP A 75 21.24 2.33 0.80
CA ASP A 75 21.96 1.13 0.38
C ASP A 75 23.04 1.40 -0.70
N ASP A 76 23.37 2.68 -0.94
CA ASP A 76 24.32 3.16 -1.95
C ASP A 76 24.01 2.71 -3.40
N THR A 77 22.78 2.26 -3.68
CA THR A 77 22.34 1.97 -5.06
C THR A 77 22.30 3.24 -5.91
N ILE A 78 21.93 4.37 -5.31
CA ILE A 78 22.06 5.71 -5.90
C ILE A 78 23.21 6.43 -5.20
N PRO A 79 24.33 6.69 -5.90
CA PRO A 79 25.43 7.46 -5.36
C PRO A 79 24.96 8.86 -4.91
N SER A 80 25.48 9.34 -3.78
CA SER A 80 25.07 10.63 -3.19
C SER A 80 25.27 11.83 -4.10
N ASP A 81 26.27 11.78 -4.99
CA ASP A 81 26.56 12.82 -5.99
C ASP A 81 25.54 12.85 -7.16
N HIS A 82 24.72 11.80 -7.30
CA HIS A 82 23.63 11.71 -8.27
C HIS A 82 22.24 11.86 -7.63
N ALA A 83 22.16 12.05 -6.30
CA ALA A 83 20.91 12.06 -5.55
C ALA A 83 19.93 13.13 -6.03
N GLU A 84 20.42 14.34 -6.32
CA GLU A 84 19.58 15.45 -6.80
C GLU A 84 19.01 15.17 -8.20
N GLU A 85 19.83 14.63 -9.10
CA GLU A 85 19.39 14.29 -10.47
C GLU A 85 18.31 13.20 -10.44
N GLU A 86 18.52 12.14 -9.66
CA GLU A 86 17.55 11.04 -9.52
C GLU A 86 16.27 11.47 -8.77
N CYS A 87 16.38 12.38 -7.79
CA CYS A 87 15.22 12.97 -7.12
C CYS A 87 14.36 13.77 -8.11
N ASN A 88 14.98 14.60 -8.95
CA ASN A 88 14.25 15.36 -9.98
C ASN A 88 13.57 14.43 -10.99
N LYS A 89 14.24 13.36 -11.43
CA LYS A 89 13.62 12.33 -12.28
C LYS A 89 12.42 11.67 -11.62
N LEU A 90 12.50 11.35 -10.32
CA LEU A 90 11.38 10.80 -9.57
C LEU A 90 10.21 11.80 -9.50
N ILE A 91 10.46 13.07 -9.23
CA ILE A 91 9.43 14.11 -9.17
C ILE A 91 8.74 14.24 -10.53
N ASP A 92 9.49 14.29 -11.63
CA ASP A 92 8.93 14.37 -12.97
C ASP A 92 8.11 13.13 -13.34
N LEU A 93 8.59 11.94 -12.93
CA LEU A 93 7.85 10.69 -13.09
C LEU A 93 6.54 10.72 -12.32
N LEU A 94 6.55 11.12 -11.04
CA LEU A 94 5.36 11.20 -10.21
C LEU A 94 4.35 12.20 -10.78
N ARG A 95 4.80 13.37 -11.25
CA ARG A 95 3.95 14.37 -11.91
C ARG A 95 3.34 13.84 -13.20
N LYS A 96 4.12 13.10 -14.00
CA LYS A 96 3.63 12.48 -15.23
C LYS A 96 2.60 11.40 -14.92
N ASP A 97 2.94 10.46 -14.04
CA ASP A 97 2.06 9.34 -13.67
C ASP A 97 0.78 9.84 -13.02
N TYR A 98 0.84 10.93 -12.24
CA TYR A 98 -0.36 11.59 -11.72
C TYR A 98 -1.27 12.12 -12.84
N LYS A 99 -0.72 12.88 -13.80
CA LYS A 99 -1.49 13.42 -14.94
C LYS A 99 -2.10 12.33 -15.81
N GLU A 100 -1.46 11.17 -15.89
CA GLU A 100 -1.92 10.01 -16.66
C GLU A 100 -2.81 9.05 -15.85
N GLU A 101 -3.13 9.35 -14.58
CA GLU A 101 -3.88 8.47 -13.66
C GLU A 101 -3.21 7.09 -13.44
N LYS A 102 -1.87 7.05 -13.49
CA LYS A 102 -1.01 5.86 -13.35
C LYS A 102 -0.13 5.88 -12.11
N ILE A 103 -0.39 6.80 -11.19
CA ILE A 103 0.42 6.94 -9.97
C ILE A 103 0.41 5.65 -9.15
N ILE A 104 -0.75 4.98 -9.09
CA ILE A 104 -0.95 3.69 -8.42
C ILE A 104 -0.39 2.56 -9.27
N LYS A 105 0.81 2.10 -8.93
CA LYS A 105 1.49 1.00 -9.61
C LYS A 105 1.35 -0.34 -8.88
N ASN A 106 1.20 -0.31 -7.56
CA ASN A 106 1.07 -1.50 -6.74
C ASN A 106 -0.40 -1.97 -6.69
N SER A 107 -0.65 -3.23 -7.07
CA SER A 107 -1.99 -3.84 -7.09
C SER A 107 -2.68 -3.82 -5.71
N TYR A 108 -1.90 -3.81 -4.63
CA TYR A 108 -2.39 -3.77 -3.27
C TYR A 108 -3.21 -2.50 -2.99
N TYR A 109 -2.77 -1.33 -3.45
CA TYR A 109 -3.50 -0.07 -3.22
C TYR A 109 -4.86 -0.07 -3.90
N HIS A 110 -4.97 -0.62 -5.12
CA HIS A 110 -6.25 -0.80 -5.78
C HIS A 110 -7.19 -1.70 -4.96
N THR A 111 -6.67 -2.78 -4.38
CA THR A 111 -7.44 -3.67 -3.49
C THR A 111 -7.93 -2.92 -2.24
N VAL A 112 -7.07 -2.11 -1.61
CA VAL A 112 -7.43 -1.33 -0.42
C VAL A 112 -8.46 -0.24 -0.74
N ILE A 113 -8.29 0.49 -1.84
CA ILE A 113 -9.27 1.51 -2.29
C ILE A 113 -10.63 0.87 -2.54
N ALA A 114 -10.66 -0.27 -3.24
CA ALA A 114 -11.91 -0.99 -3.49
C ALA A 114 -12.57 -1.44 -2.18
N ASN A 115 -11.80 -1.98 -1.23
CA ASN A 115 -12.30 -2.35 0.09
C ASN A 115 -12.82 -1.14 0.86
N ASP A 116 -12.14 0.00 0.83
CA ASP A 116 -12.57 1.23 1.50
C ASP A 116 -13.90 1.75 0.94
N ILE A 117 -14.05 1.76 -0.40
CA ILE A 117 -15.31 2.10 -1.08
C ILE A 117 -16.45 1.19 -0.60
N ILE A 118 -16.17 -0.10 -0.38
CA ILE A 118 -17.17 -1.07 0.08
C ILE A 118 -17.47 -0.91 1.58
N MET A 119 -16.44 -0.72 2.40
CA MET A 119 -16.53 -0.74 3.87
C MET A 119 -17.08 0.57 4.45
N ASN A 120 -16.75 1.72 3.85
CA ASN A 120 -17.31 3.01 4.24
C ASN A 120 -18.80 3.14 3.87
N GLU A 121 -19.31 2.21 3.07
CA GLU A 121 -20.71 2.14 2.68
C GLU A 121 -21.29 0.77 2.95
N TRP A 122 -21.39 0.40 4.24
CA TRP A 122 -22.02 -0.83 4.76
C TRP A 122 -23.51 -1.02 4.38
N SER A 123 -24.00 -0.29 3.37
CA SER A 123 -25.22 -0.57 2.61
C SER A 123 -24.93 -1.67 1.58
N ILE A 124 -25.14 -2.91 2.03
CA ILE A 124 -24.82 -4.21 1.41
C ILE A 124 -25.26 -4.41 -0.07
N ARG A 125 -25.94 -3.46 -0.72
CA ARG A 125 -26.60 -3.70 -2.03
C ARG A 125 -26.60 -2.52 -3.02
N ASN A 126 -25.76 -1.50 -2.83
CA ASN A 126 -25.76 -0.38 -3.79
C ASN A 126 -24.94 -0.70 -5.05
N SER A 127 -25.62 -1.06 -6.14
CA SER A 127 -24.98 -1.38 -7.43
C SER A 127 -24.24 -0.19 -8.06
N SER A 128 -24.59 1.07 -7.72
CA SER A 128 -23.87 2.24 -8.24
C SER A 128 -22.46 2.37 -7.64
N LYS A 129 -22.26 1.85 -6.43
CA LYS A 129 -21.00 1.90 -5.68
C LYS A 129 -20.15 0.65 -5.86
N ALA A 130 -20.81 -0.49 -6.10
CA ALA A 130 -20.12 -1.72 -6.49
C ALA A 130 -19.34 -1.58 -7.81
N LYS A 131 -19.77 -0.69 -8.74
CA LYS A 131 -19.07 -0.47 -10.02
C LYS A 131 -17.69 0.18 -9.86
N PRO A 132 -17.54 1.31 -9.14
CA PRO A 132 -16.22 1.85 -8.80
C PRO A 132 -15.31 0.83 -8.10
N ALA A 133 -15.81 0.15 -7.07
CA ALA A 133 -15.02 -0.86 -6.36
C ALA A 133 -14.58 -2.02 -7.29
N LEU A 134 -15.49 -2.51 -8.15
CA LEU A 134 -15.16 -3.52 -9.15
C LEU A 134 -14.03 -3.08 -10.07
N SER A 135 -14.09 -1.85 -10.59
CA SER A 135 -13.03 -1.29 -11.46
C SER A 135 -11.67 -1.29 -10.77
N HIS A 136 -11.61 -0.95 -9.48
CA HIS A 136 -10.37 -1.00 -8.72
C HIS A 136 -9.88 -2.45 -8.52
N PHE A 137 -10.74 -3.40 -8.15
CA PHE A 137 -10.30 -4.80 -8.05
C PHE A 137 -9.86 -5.38 -9.40
N GLU A 138 -10.54 -5.05 -10.50
CA GLU A 138 -10.13 -5.48 -11.84
C GLU A 138 -8.77 -4.90 -12.22
N LYS A 139 -8.50 -3.63 -11.90
CA LYS A 139 -7.17 -3.02 -12.06
C LYS A 139 -6.12 -3.73 -11.19
N ALA A 140 -6.44 -4.11 -9.96
CA ALA A 140 -5.52 -4.86 -9.10
C ALA A 140 -5.10 -6.18 -9.75
N VAL A 141 -6.07 -6.96 -10.24
CA VAL A 141 -5.83 -8.24 -10.93
C VAL A 141 -5.14 -8.05 -12.30
N GLN A 142 -5.37 -6.93 -12.98
CA GLN A 142 -4.69 -6.61 -14.23
C GLN A 142 -3.21 -6.30 -14.01
N LEU A 143 -2.88 -5.58 -12.93
CA LEU A 143 -1.50 -5.24 -12.56
C LEU A 143 -0.74 -6.47 -12.07
N ASP A 144 -1.42 -7.37 -11.36
CA ASP A 144 -0.86 -8.62 -10.87
C ASP A 144 -1.91 -9.73 -10.97
N GLU A 145 -1.72 -10.67 -11.90
CA GLU A 145 -2.65 -11.79 -12.07
C GLU A 145 -2.69 -12.72 -10.84
N ALA A 146 -1.61 -12.69 -10.02
CA ALA A 146 -1.54 -13.36 -8.73
C ALA A 146 -1.94 -12.43 -7.57
N ALA A 147 -2.61 -11.30 -7.86
CA ALA A 147 -3.10 -10.36 -6.85
C ALA A 147 -3.84 -11.09 -5.74
N SER A 148 -3.77 -10.49 -4.54
CA SER A 148 -4.28 -11.10 -3.31
C SER A 148 -5.65 -11.75 -3.49
N GLY A 149 -5.88 -12.87 -2.79
CA GLY A 149 -7.18 -13.55 -2.82
C GLY A 149 -8.36 -12.63 -2.47
N ALA A 150 -8.11 -11.54 -1.74
CA ALA A 150 -9.07 -10.48 -1.46
C ALA A 150 -9.55 -9.73 -2.71
N ALA A 151 -8.70 -9.47 -3.70
CA ALA A 151 -9.10 -8.78 -4.94
C ALA A 151 -10.10 -9.62 -5.74
N HIS A 152 -9.81 -10.92 -5.93
CA HIS A 152 -10.72 -11.85 -6.60
C HIS A 152 -12.05 -12.04 -5.84
N LEU A 153 -11.99 -12.08 -4.51
CA LEU A 153 -13.18 -12.13 -3.66
C LEU A 153 -14.05 -10.87 -3.85
N GLY A 154 -13.42 -9.71 -3.87
CA GLY A 154 -14.05 -8.42 -4.15
C GLY A 154 -14.76 -8.39 -5.51
N ILE A 155 -14.09 -8.84 -6.58
CA ILE A 155 -14.70 -8.98 -7.92
C ILE A 155 -15.94 -9.86 -7.86
N ALA A 156 -15.86 -11.02 -7.21
CA ALA A 156 -16.97 -11.95 -7.11
C ALA A 156 -18.18 -11.31 -6.42
N TRP A 157 -17.93 -10.63 -5.29
CA TRP A 157 -18.96 -9.94 -4.53
C TRP A 157 -19.59 -8.78 -5.30
N CYS A 158 -18.79 -7.89 -5.89
CA CYS A 158 -19.29 -6.81 -6.73
C CYS A 158 -20.11 -7.34 -7.92
N THR A 159 -19.66 -8.43 -8.54
CA THR A 159 -20.37 -9.08 -9.66
C THR A 159 -21.75 -9.59 -9.24
N LEU A 160 -21.87 -10.18 -8.04
CA LEU A 160 -23.15 -10.63 -7.48
C LEU A 160 -24.12 -9.48 -7.17
N ILE A 161 -23.60 -8.29 -6.82
CA ILE A 161 -24.42 -7.10 -6.57
C ILE A 161 -24.87 -6.45 -7.88
N ILE A 162 -23.98 -6.33 -8.85
CA ILE A 162 -24.26 -5.67 -10.13
C ILE A 162 -25.20 -6.50 -11.01
N GLN A 163 -25.08 -7.83 -10.95
CA GLN A 163 -25.94 -8.79 -11.67
C GLN A 163 -26.01 -8.60 -13.19
N ASP A 164 -24.88 -8.24 -13.81
CA ASP A 164 -24.77 -8.16 -15.27
C ASP A 164 -24.79 -9.56 -15.95
N LYS A 165 -24.71 -9.62 -17.27
CA LYS A 165 -24.77 -10.87 -18.03
C LYS A 165 -23.78 -11.93 -17.51
N ASN A 166 -24.32 -13.14 -17.29
CA ASN A 166 -23.58 -14.30 -16.77
C ASN A 166 -22.92 -14.08 -15.40
N TYR A 167 -23.43 -13.15 -14.58
CA TYR A 167 -22.82 -12.79 -13.29
C TYR A 167 -22.57 -14.01 -12.38
N LYS A 168 -23.48 -14.98 -12.32
CA LYS A 168 -23.31 -16.18 -11.48
C LYS A 168 -22.06 -16.97 -11.84
N LYS A 169 -21.83 -17.17 -13.14
CA LYS A 169 -20.66 -17.89 -13.65
C LYS A 169 -19.38 -17.09 -13.38
N LYS A 170 -19.38 -15.80 -13.70
CA LYS A 170 -18.24 -14.90 -13.45
C LYS A 170 -17.88 -14.83 -11.97
N ALA A 171 -18.88 -14.71 -11.10
CA ALA A 171 -18.67 -14.66 -9.65
C ALA A 171 -18.09 -15.99 -9.14
N LEU A 172 -18.61 -17.12 -9.60
CA LEU A 172 -18.09 -18.44 -9.23
C LEU A 172 -16.62 -18.62 -9.66
N GLU A 173 -16.29 -18.27 -10.91
CA GLU A 173 -14.91 -18.31 -11.41
C GLU A 173 -13.96 -17.45 -10.56
N SER A 174 -14.41 -16.26 -10.15
CA SER A 174 -13.63 -15.38 -9.27
C SER A 174 -13.51 -15.91 -7.83
N PHE A 175 -14.56 -16.52 -7.28
CA PHE A 175 -14.49 -17.20 -5.98
C PHE A 175 -13.49 -18.37 -6.01
N ASP A 176 -13.53 -19.20 -7.04
CA ASP A 176 -12.62 -20.34 -7.18
C ASP A 176 -11.16 -19.88 -7.28
N LYS A 177 -10.89 -18.81 -8.03
CA LYS A 177 -9.57 -18.18 -8.09
C LYS A 177 -9.14 -17.64 -6.72
N SER A 178 -10.01 -16.90 -6.03
CA SER A 178 -9.73 -16.36 -4.69
C SER A 178 -9.37 -17.48 -3.71
N LEU A 179 -10.17 -18.55 -3.63
CA LEU A 179 -9.92 -19.68 -2.74
C LEU A 179 -8.58 -20.37 -3.03
N LYS A 180 -8.23 -20.55 -4.31
CA LYS A 180 -6.94 -21.12 -4.71
C LYS A 180 -5.77 -20.25 -4.25
N ILE A 181 -5.86 -18.93 -4.44
CA ILE A 181 -4.81 -17.99 -4.04
C ILE A 181 -4.68 -17.95 -2.51
N LEU A 182 -5.79 -17.81 -1.78
CA LEU A 182 -5.80 -17.83 -0.31
C LEU A 182 -5.21 -19.13 0.26
N SER A 183 -5.52 -20.27 -0.37
CA SER A 183 -4.94 -21.55 0.02
C SER A 183 -3.42 -21.59 -0.17
N ASN A 184 -2.90 -20.99 -1.25
CA ASN A 184 -1.46 -20.92 -1.50
C ASN A 184 -0.77 -19.95 -0.53
N GLU A 185 -1.36 -18.78 -0.29
CA GLU A 185 -0.88 -17.79 0.68
C GLU A 185 -0.80 -18.40 2.10
N MET A 186 -1.84 -19.14 2.50
CA MET A 186 -1.87 -19.84 3.80
C MET A 186 -0.80 -20.94 3.88
N ALA A 187 -0.59 -21.71 2.82
CA ALA A 187 0.46 -22.72 2.77
C ALA A 187 1.87 -22.09 2.88
N MET A 188 2.09 -20.96 2.21
CA MET A 188 3.33 -20.20 2.30
C MET A 188 3.55 -19.64 3.70
N LEU A 189 2.51 -19.06 4.32
CA LEU A 189 2.56 -18.54 5.68
C LEU A 189 2.91 -19.63 6.69
N ASN A 190 2.27 -20.81 6.60
CA ASN A 190 2.58 -21.96 7.44
C ASN A 190 4.04 -22.42 7.26
N SER A 191 4.53 -22.43 6.01
CA SER A 191 5.92 -22.80 5.72
C SER A 191 6.92 -21.81 6.31
N MET A 192 6.63 -20.50 6.21
CA MET A 192 7.43 -19.45 6.83
C MET A 192 7.43 -19.56 8.35
N GLN A 193 6.27 -19.80 8.95
CA GLN A 193 6.16 -20.01 10.39
C GLN A 193 7.05 -21.17 10.87
N LEU A 194 6.98 -22.32 10.20
CA LEU A 194 7.82 -23.49 10.52
C LEU A 194 9.32 -23.17 10.39
N LEU A 195 9.72 -22.44 9.35
CA LEU A 195 11.12 -22.03 9.18
C LEU A 195 11.58 -21.09 10.29
N LEU A 196 10.73 -20.14 10.71
CA LEU A 196 11.04 -19.21 11.80
C LEU A 196 11.16 -19.97 13.14
N GLU A 197 10.28 -20.92 13.42
CA GLU A 197 10.36 -21.78 14.60
C GLU A 197 11.68 -22.58 14.64
N GLN A 198 12.15 -23.06 13.48
CA GLN A 198 13.40 -23.83 13.38
C GLN A 198 14.67 -22.97 13.47
N LYS A 199 14.64 -21.77 12.88
CA LYS A 199 15.84 -20.95 12.67
C LYS A 199 15.99 -19.82 13.68
N GLN A 200 14.92 -19.42 14.37
CA GLN A 200 14.92 -18.34 15.34
C GLN A 200 14.32 -18.80 16.67
N PRO A 201 15.15 -19.23 17.64
CA PRO A 201 14.67 -19.75 18.93
C PRO A 201 13.80 -18.76 19.73
N THR A 202 13.97 -17.46 19.51
CA THR A 202 13.18 -16.39 20.15
C THR A 202 11.81 -16.19 19.50
N PHE A 203 11.57 -16.73 18.30
CA PHE A 203 10.33 -16.53 17.56
C PHE A 203 9.10 -17.10 18.29
N ILE A 204 9.21 -18.26 18.93
CA ILE A 204 8.10 -18.92 19.65
C ILE A 204 7.57 -18.04 20.80
N GLY A 205 8.43 -17.19 21.39
CA GLY A 205 8.03 -16.23 22.42
C GLY A 205 7.55 -14.88 21.89
N SER A 206 7.61 -14.66 20.57
CA SER A 206 7.31 -13.37 19.94
C SER A 206 5.80 -13.08 19.87
N GLU A 207 5.46 -11.81 19.75
CA GLU A 207 4.07 -11.38 19.55
C GLU A 207 3.52 -11.86 18.20
N LEU A 208 4.36 -11.88 17.16
CA LEU A 208 3.99 -12.38 15.84
C LEU A 208 3.58 -13.87 15.89
N TYR A 209 4.30 -14.70 16.64
CA TYR A 209 3.94 -16.11 16.83
C TYR A 209 2.56 -16.26 17.47
N LYS A 210 2.23 -15.44 18.48
CA LYS A 210 0.90 -15.45 19.10
C LYS A 210 -0.18 -15.09 18.07
N GLN A 211 0.05 -14.08 17.24
CA GLN A 211 -0.89 -13.67 16.20
C GLN A 211 -1.15 -14.78 15.18
N LEU A 212 -0.11 -15.49 14.74
CA LEU A 212 -0.24 -16.62 13.80
C LEU A 212 -0.97 -17.83 14.40
N MET A 213 -0.90 -17.99 15.72
CA MET A 213 -1.54 -19.10 16.44
C MET A 213 -2.96 -18.77 16.94
N THR A 214 -3.42 -17.53 16.76
CA THR A 214 -4.76 -17.12 17.21
C THR A 214 -5.81 -17.69 16.25
N LYS A 215 -6.73 -18.50 16.80
CA LYS A 215 -7.84 -19.13 16.07
C LYS A 215 -9.04 -18.21 15.91
#